data_AF-A0A7X8EAN3-F1
#
_entry.id   AF-A0A7X8EAN3-F1
#
_cell.length_a   1.000
_cell.length_b   1.000
_cell.length_c   1.000
_cell.angle_alpha   90.00
_cell.angle_beta   90.00
_cell.angle_gamma   90.00
#
_symmetry.space_group_name_H-M   'P 1'
#
loop_
_entity.id
_entity.type
_entity.pdbx_description
1 polymer ?
#
loop_
_entity_poly.entity_id
_entity_poly.type
_entity_poly.pdbx_seq_one_letter_code
_entity_poly.pdbx_strand_id
1 'polypeptide(L)'
;MKNKIIVILILSLSVTFIIAASVHSKRNPSPNLGKQKAEVLMDSSEKDVIAKVNGQPVLRVDFELGLKEISVSEAQVEKNLGDAAELPLIQEKIKELKQLSDRYSPEARALAHVLSKELTYQEALKKGFVASDEEVKEYCDWVKENMETARSDNSEFDEFVGTIGEDTYLKEILPNIMKKSMAIGKLKAEMSKDLSTTEANKKWHLYSASLIKEADIELIDPELDSSMVDEAIDVIQAFANFE
;
A
#
# COMPACT_ATOMS: atom_id res chain seq x y z
N MET A 1 20.59 1.26 -32.43
CA MET A 1 20.80 1.11 -30.98
C MET A 1 19.60 1.71 -30.28
N LYS A 2 18.68 0.85 -29.81
CA LYS A 2 17.37 1.25 -29.31
C LYS A 2 17.50 1.61 -27.83
N ASN A 3 17.05 2.82 -27.50
CA ASN A 3 16.96 3.33 -26.14
C ASN A 3 16.09 2.39 -25.31
N LYS A 4 16.71 1.67 -24.37
CA LYS A 4 16.02 0.94 -23.31
C LYS A 4 15.40 2.00 -22.40
N ILE A 5 14.09 2.21 -22.54
CA ILE A 5 13.31 2.95 -21.56
C ILE A 5 13.31 2.08 -20.31
N ILE A 6 14.14 2.46 -19.35
CA ILE A 6 14.12 1.94 -17.98
C ILE A 6 12.81 2.45 -17.38
N VAL A 7 11.77 1.62 -17.43
CA VAL A 7 10.56 1.83 -16.65
C VAL A 7 10.94 1.50 -15.20
N ILE A 8 11.29 2.54 -14.45
CA ILE A 8 11.47 2.46 -13.00
C ILE A 8 10.08 2.13 -12.42
N LEU A 9 9.93 0.89 -11.98
CA LEU A 9 8.78 0.40 -11.22
C LEU A 9 8.71 1.17 -9.89
N ILE A 10 7.87 2.21 -9.85
CA ILE A 10 7.43 2.83 -8.61
C ILE A 10 6.26 2.00 -8.08
N LEU A 11 6.58 0.85 -7.49
CA LEU A 11 5.71 0.18 -6.54
C LEU A 11 6.00 0.80 -5.17
N SER A 12 5.40 1.97 -4.94
CA SER A 12 5.26 2.54 -3.59
C SER A 12 3.84 3.05 -3.44
N LEU A 13 2.94 2.15 -3.07
CA LEU A 13 1.98 2.53 -2.05
C LEU A 13 2.74 2.45 -0.73
N SER A 14 3.08 3.65 -0.21
CA SER A 14 3.38 3.91 1.21
C SER A 14 4.62 3.24 1.85
N VAL A 15 5.82 3.34 1.24
CA VAL A 15 7.10 3.20 1.98
C VAL A 15 8.18 4.15 1.43
N THR A 16 7.88 5.45 1.27
CA THR A 16 8.89 6.39 0.72
C THR A 16 9.40 7.42 1.75
N PHE A 17 8.99 7.34 3.02
CA PHE A 17 9.57 8.20 4.07
C PHE A 17 10.19 7.47 5.27
N ILE A 18 10.26 6.13 5.26
CA ILE A 18 10.93 5.36 6.33
C ILE A 18 12.28 4.77 5.86
N ILE A 19 12.67 4.94 4.58
CA ILE A 19 13.90 4.32 4.06
C ILE A 19 15.18 5.05 4.49
N ALA A 20 15.11 6.35 4.82
CA ALA A 20 16.32 7.07 5.26
C ALA A 20 16.81 6.67 6.67
N ALA A 21 15.97 6.03 7.50
CA ALA A 21 16.35 5.50 8.82
C ALA A 21 16.53 3.97 8.84
N SER A 22 15.96 3.24 7.87
CA SER A 22 16.04 1.76 7.84
C SER A 22 17.44 1.23 7.49
N VAL A 23 18.32 2.05 6.91
CA VAL A 23 19.71 1.65 6.61
C VAL A 23 20.57 1.43 7.88
N HIS A 24 20.13 1.89 9.05
CA HIS A 24 20.91 1.75 10.30
C HIS A 24 20.41 0.69 11.28
N SER A 25 19.26 0.04 11.06
CA SER A 25 18.63 -0.74 12.13
C SER A 25 18.48 -2.24 11.77
N LYS A 26 19.47 -3.05 12.15
CA LYS A 26 19.52 -4.52 11.96
C LYS A 26 18.46 -5.33 12.75
N ARG A 27 17.37 -4.71 13.22
CA ARG A 27 16.32 -5.39 14.02
C ARG A 27 14.94 -5.09 13.46
N ASN A 28 14.34 -6.03 12.75
CA ASN A 28 12.95 -5.89 12.31
C ASN A 28 12.02 -5.73 13.54
N PRO A 29 11.26 -4.63 13.70
CA PRO A 29 10.36 -4.45 14.84
C PRO A 29 9.16 -5.40 14.82
N SER A 30 8.91 -6.11 13.70
CA SER A 30 7.88 -7.14 13.62
C SER A 30 8.43 -8.41 12.96
N PRO A 31 9.09 -9.29 13.75
CA PRO A 31 9.77 -10.49 13.25
C PRO A 31 8.81 -11.61 12.82
N ASN A 32 7.53 -11.31 12.58
CA ASN A 32 6.52 -12.26 12.10
C ASN A 32 5.46 -11.58 11.19
N LEU A 33 5.68 -10.33 10.73
CA LEU A 33 4.65 -9.63 9.94
C LEU A 33 4.31 -10.40 8.67
N GLY A 34 5.30 -10.99 8.00
CA GLY A 34 5.08 -11.74 6.77
C GLY A 34 4.18 -12.94 7.02
N LYS A 35 4.44 -13.66 8.11
CA LYS A 35 3.59 -14.76 8.55
C LYS A 35 2.16 -14.30 8.89
N GLN A 36 1.99 -13.21 9.63
CA GLN A 36 0.67 -12.70 9.98
C GLN A 36 -0.14 -12.28 8.75
N LYS A 37 0.50 -11.68 7.75
CA LYS A 37 -0.16 -11.33 6.47
C LYS A 37 -0.56 -12.57 5.69
N ALA A 38 0.28 -13.61 5.68
CA ALA A 38 -0.05 -14.87 5.04
C ALA A 38 -1.22 -15.58 5.72
N GLU A 39 -1.26 -15.59 7.06
CA GLU A 39 -2.36 -16.17 7.84
C GLU A 39 -3.70 -15.47 7.54
N VAL A 40 -3.72 -14.14 7.53
CA VAL A 40 -4.90 -13.34 7.13
C VAL A 40 -5.38 -13.71 5.73
N LEU A 41 -4.45 -13.85 4.78
CA LEU A 41 -4.82 -14.21 3.39
C LEU A 41 -5.32 -15.65 3.27
N MET A 42 -4.74 -16.60 4.00
CA MET A 42 -5.13 -18.01 3.96
C MET A 42 -6.47 -18.29 4.63
N ASP A 43 -6.81 -17.54 5.67
CA ASP A 43 -8.10 -17.65 6.38
C ASP A 43 -9.21 -16.84 5.69
N SER A 44 -8.87 -16.11 4.61
CA SER A 44 -9.81 -15.22 3.93
C SER A 44 -10.86 -15.94 3.08
N SER A 45 -12.01 -15.28 2.92
CA SER A 45 -13.05 -15.68 1.98
C SER A 45 -13.35 -14.53 1.03
N GLU A 46 -13.42 -14.82 -0.28
CA GLU A 46 -13.89 -13.86 -1.29
C GLU A 46 -15.35 -13.41 -1.08
N LYS A 47 -16.07 -14.07 -0.17
CA LYS A 47 -17.46 -13.73 0.20
C LYS A 47 -17.54 -12.79 1.40
N ASP A 48 -16.44 -12.56 2.11
CA ASP A 48 -16.40 -11.67 3.26
C ASP A 48 -16.15 -10.24 2.80
N VAL A 49 -17.26 -9.54 2.55
CA VAL A 49 -17.28 -8.18 1.99
C VAL A 49 -17.62 -7.19 3.11
N ILE A 50 -16.76 -6.20 3.32
CA ILE A 50 -16.95 -5.15 4.33
C ILE A 50 -17.67 -3.92 3.78
N ALA A 51 -17.56 -3.67 2.47
CA ALA A 51 -18.21 -2.58 1.77
C ALA A 51 -18.38 -2.89 0.28
N LYS A 52 -19.28 -2.17 -0.40
CA LYS A 52 -19.25 -2.05 -1.86
C LYS A 52 -18.95 -0.62 -2.26
N VAL A 53 -18.08 -0.47 -3.26
CA VAL A 53 -17.66 0.83 -3.78
C VAL A 53 -17.94 0.85 -5.28
N ASN A 54 -18.86 1.72 -5.70
CA ASN A 54 -19.45 1.71 -7.05
C ASN A 54 -19.97 0.31 -7.45
N GLY A 55 -20.55 -0.40 -6.47
CA GLY A 55 -21.05 -1.76 -6.63
C GLY A 55 -19.97 -2.86 -6.67
N GLN A 56 -18.68 -2.54 -6.63
CA GLN A 56 -17.61 -3.54 -6.53
C GLN A 56 -17.33 -3.92 -5.07
N PRO A 57 -17.09 -5.21 -4.76
CA PRO A 57 -16.84 -5.63 -3.39
C PRO A 57 -15.47 -5.18 -2.90
N VAL A 58 -15.44 -4.69 -1.66
CA VAL A 58 -14.23 -4.50 -0.85
C VAL A 58 -14.18 -5.59 0.20
N LEU A 59 -13.11 -6.39 0.16
CA LEU A 59 -13.01 -7.60 0.97
C LEU A 59 -12.43 -7.31 2.36
N ARG A 60 -12.87 -8.07 3.37
CA ARG A 60 -12.33 -8.00 4.74
C ARG A 60 -10.82 -8.23 4.77
N VAL A 61 -10.32 -9.16 3.95
CA VAL A 61 -8.89 -9.48 3.88
C VAL A 61 -8.03 -8.27 3.52
N ASP A 62 -8.48 -7.40 2.60
CA ASP A 62 -7.73 -6.20 2.23
C ASP A 62 -7.65 -5.21 3.40
N PHE A 63 -8.73 -5.11 4.19
CA PHE A 63 -8.80 -4.25 5.37
C PHE A 63 -7.93 -4.77 6.52
N GLU A 64 -8.01 -6.07 6.81
CA GLU A 64 -7.19 -6.70 7.86
C GLU A 64 -5.69 -6.67 7.53
N LEU A 65 -5.32 -6.86 6.26
CA LEU A 65 -3.94 -6.66 5.82
C LEU A 65 -3.48 -5.22 6.08
N GLY A 66 -4.32 -4.23 5.78
CA GLY A 66 -4.06 -2.82 6.08
C GLY A 66 -3.84 -2.56 7.58
N LEU A 67 -4.67 -3.16 8.44
CA LEU A 67 -4.51 -3.07 9.91
C LEU A 67 -3.17 -3.65 10.38
N LYS A 68 -2.73 -4.78 9.82
CA LYS A 68 -1.41 -5.37 10.14
C LYS A 68 -0.27 -4.45 9.73
N GLU A 69 -0.34 -3.84 8.55
CA GLU A 69 0.68 -2.90 8.07
C GLU A 69 0.75 -1.64 8.94
N ILE A 70 -0.40 -1.12 9.37
CA ILE A 70 -0.47 0.05 10.25
C ILE A 70 0.16 -0.26 11.61
N SER A 71 -0.19 -1.38 12.23
CA SER A 71 0.38 -1.79 13.52
C SER A 71 1.91 -1.89 13.48
N VAL A 72 2.47 -2.40 12.38
CA VAL A 72 3.92 -2.47 12.20
C VAL A 72 4.55 -1.13 11.87
N SER A 73 3.88 -0.30 11.07
CA SER A 73 4.33 1.08 10.81
C SER A 73 4.45 1.88 12.12
N GLU A 74 3.49 1.74 13.03
CA GLU A 74 3.54 2.36 14.36
C GLU A 74 4.71 1.86 15.19
N ALA A 75 4.93 0.54 15.25
CA ALA A 75 6.08 -0.03 15.95
C ALA A 75 7.42 0.44 15.36
N GLN A 76 7.48 0.60 14.03
CA GLN A 76 8.66 1.11 13.33
C GLN A 76 8.88 2.60 13.60
N VAL A 77 7.83 3.41 13.69
CA VAL A 77 7.91 4.83 14.08
C VAL A 77 8.46 4.97 15.49
N GLU A 78 7.97 4.21 16.46
CA GLU A 78 8.49 4.22 17.84
C GLU A 78 9.97 3.86 17.90
N LYS A 79 10.35 2.84 17.12
CA LYS A 79 11.76 2.46 17.01
C LYS A 79 12.60 3.57 16.39
N ASN A 80 12.15 4.17 15.29
CA ASN A 80 12.87 5.24 14.60
C ASN A 80 13.03 6.47 15.51
N LEU A 81 12.07 6.76 16.38
CA LEU A 81 12.18 7.81 17.39
C LEU A 81 13.30 7.54 18.39
N GLY A 82 13.45 6.27 18.82
CA GLY A 82 14.55 5.82 19.67
C GLY A 82 15.90 5.87 18.97
N ASP A 83 15.99 5.37 17.74
CA ASP A 83 17.22 5.34 16.94
C ASP A 83 17.68 6.77 16.56
N ALA A 84 16.75 7.71 16.38
CA ALA A 84 17.03 9.11 16.07
C ALA A 84 17.29 9.98 17.32
N ALA A 85 17.51 9.40 18.50
CA ALA A 85 17.66 10.16 19.75
C ALA A 85 18.77 11.23 19.69
N GLU A 86 19.83 11.00 18.92
CA GLU A 86 20.96 11.93 18.76
C GLU A 86 20.83 12.84 17.51
N LEU A 87 19.69 12.78 16.79
CA LEU A 87 19.45 13.52 15.54
C LEU A 87 18.18 14.39 15.67
N PRO A 88 18.26 15.58 16.31
CA PRO A 88 17.09 16.35 16.72
C PRO A 88 16.12 16.70 15.58
N LEU A 89 16.64 17.12 14.42
CA LEU A 89 15.82 17.47 13.25
C LEU A 89 15.07 16.26 12.68
N ILE A 90 15.70 15.08 12.69
CA ILE A 90 15.08 13.84 12.21
C ILE A 90 14.02 13.40 13.22
N GLN A 91 14.34 13.47 14.52
CA GLN A 91 13.40 13.12 15.57
C GLN A 91 12.16 14.02 15.57
N GLU A 92 12.32 15.33 15.34
CA GLU A 92 11.20 16.28 15.22
C GLU A 92 10.28 15.90 14.05
N LYS A 93 10.85 15.64 12.86
CA LYS A 93 10.05 15.22 11.70
C LYS A 93 9.31 13.90 11.91
N ILE A 94 9.94 12.93 12.59
CA ILE A 94 9.26 11.67 12.94
C ILE A 94 8.13 11.92 13.95
N LYS A 95 8.33 12.81 14.94
CA LYS A 95 7.28 13.19 15.90
C LYS A 95 6.09 13.87 15.21
N GLU A 96 6.35 14.77 14.27
CA GLU A 96 5.29 15.43 13.51
C GLU A 96 4.48 14.42 12.66
N LEU A 97 5.17 13.49 11.99
CA LEU A 97 4.52 12.39 11.26
C LEU A 97 3.68 11.50 12.17
N LYS A 98 4.23 11.14 13.34
CA LYS A 98 3.50 10.35 14.33
C LYS A 98 2.26 11.10 14.83
N GLN A 99 2.40 12.35 15.21
CA GLN A 99 1.28 13.18 15.67
C GLN A 99 0.22 13.37 14.60
N LEU A 100 0.59 13.43 13.32
CA LEU A 100 -0.37 13.47 12.22
C LEU A 100 -1.13 12.14 12.14
N SER A 101 -0.42 11.03 12.19
CA SER A 101 -1.00 9.68 12.14
C SER A 101 -1.90 9.38 13.34
N ASP A 102 -1.51 9.77 14.55
CA ASP A 102 -2.23 9.51 15.81
C ASP A 102 -3.57 10.28 15.90
N ARG A 103 -3.84 11.23 15.00
CA ARG A 103 -5.14 11.90 14.90
C ARG A 103 -6.24 10.98 14.37
N TYR A 104 -5.85 9.88 13.75
CA TYR A 104 -6.74 9.01 13.01
C TYR A 104 -6.68 7.58 13.54
N SER A 105 -7.84 6.93 13.61
CA SER A 105 -7.95 5.53 14.02
C SER A 105 -7.17 4.61 13.06
N PRO A 106 -6.60 3.49 13.55
CA PRO A 106 -6.05 2.45 12.68
C PRO A 106 -7.04 1.98 11.63
N GLU A 107 -8.33 1.87 11.99
CA GLU A 107 -9.42 1.44 11.14
C GLU A 107 -9.66 2.44 10.00
N ALA A 108 -9.75 3.75 10.29
CA ALA A 108 -9.88 4.77 9.24
C ALA A 108 -8.68 4.80 8.29
N ARG A 109 -7.46 4.62 8.82
CA ARG A 109 -6.24 4.52 8.00
C ARG A 109 -6.24 3.26 7.11
N ALA A 110 -6.70 2.13 7.62
CA ALA A 110 -6.83 0.90 6.84
C ALA A 110 -7.91 1.04 5.77
N LEU A 111 -9.06 1.61 6.13
CA LEU A 111 -10.15 1.89 5.20
C LEU A 111 -9.70 2.86 4.10
N ALA A 112 -8.95 3.92 4.43
CA ALA A 112 -8.35 4.83 3.47
C ALA A 112 -7.46 4.12 2.45
N HIS A 113 -6.61 3.19 2.92
CA HIS A 113 -5.76 2.39 2.03
C HIS A 113 -6.59 1.55 1.06
N VAL A 114 -7.56 0.81 1.56
CA VAL A 114 -8.35 -0.10 0.73
C VAL A 114 -9.26 0.63 -0.25
N LEU A 115 -9.98 1.67 0.21
CA LEU A 115 -10.85 2.48 -0.64
C LEU A 115 -10.05 3.18 -1.73
N SER A 116 -8.92 3.81 -1.38
CA SER A 116 -8.08 4.50 -2.37
C SER A 116 -7.53 3.54 -3.42
N LYS A 117 -7.06 2.34 -3.03
CA LYS A 117 -6.55 1.33 -3.96
C LYS A 117 -7.63 0.83 -4.91
N GLU A 118 -8.81 0.52 -4.40
CA GLU A 118 -9.91 0.02 -5.23
C GLU A 118 -10.45 1.09 -6.18
N LEU A 119 -10.67 2.32 -5.70
CA LEU A 119 -11.17 3.41 -6.53
C LEU A 119 -10.16 3.89 -7.57
N THR A 120 -8.87 3.96 -7.22
CA THR A 120 -7.84 4.29 -8.22
C THR A 120 -7.68 3.20 -9.27
N TYR A 121 -7.90 1.93 -8.91
CA TYR A 121 -7.96 0.85 -9.88
C TYR A 121 -9.17 0.98 -10.82
N GLN A 122 -10.37 1.21 -10.28
CA GLN A 122 -11.57 1.44 -11.08
C GLN A 122 -11.41 2.63 -12.04
N GLU A 123 -10.83 3.73 -11.55
CA GLU A 123 -10.58 4.92 -12.36
C GLU A 123 -9.51 4.66 -13.44
N ALA A 124 -8.48 3.85 -13.14
CA ALA A 124 -7.50 3.41 -14.12
C ALA A 124 -8.19 2.63 -15.25
N LEU A 125 -9.05 1.65 -14.91
CA LEU A 125 -9.82 0.89 -15.89
C LEU A 125 -10.73 1.77 -16.73
N LYS A 126 -11.45 2.70 -16.10
CA LYS A 126 -12.33 3.67 -16.78
C LYS A 126 -11.58 4.53 -17.81
N LYS A 127 -10.31 4.86 -17.53
CA LYS A 127 -9.42 5.59 -18.44
C LYS A 127 -8.70 4.70 -19.46
N GLY A 128 -8.97 3.40 -19.46
CA GLY A 128 -8.35 2.44 -20.38
C GLY A 128 -6.94 2.00 -19.96
N PHE A 129 -6.51 2.30 -18.74
CA PHE A 129 -5.27 1.77 -18.19
C PHE A 129 -5.49 0.35 -17.70
N VAL A 130 -5.01 -0.59 -18.52
CA VAL A 130 -4.99 -2.03 -18.20
C VAL A 130 -3.57 -2.54 -18.30
N ALA A 131 -3.25 -3.53 -17.47
CA ALA A 131 -2.06 -4.36 -17.67
C ALA A 131 -2.41 -5.48 -18.65
N SER A 132 -1.58 -5.69 -19.67
CA SER A 132 -1.72 -6.86 -20.52
C SER A 132 -1.26 -8.13 -19.78
N ASP A 133 -1.77 -9.28 -20.20
CA ASP A 133 -1.37 -10.55 -19.59
C ASP A 133 0.12 -10.82 -19.83
N GLU A 134 0.68 -10.36 -20.95
CA GLU A 134 2.12 -10.39 -21.22
C GLU A 134 2.93 -9.51 -20.25
N GLU A 135 2.50 -8.27 -19.98
CA GLU A 135 3.18 -7.38 -19.01
C GLU A 135 3.20 -8.01 -17.62
N VAL A 136 2.08 -8.59 -17.19
CA VAL A 136 1.97 -9.29 -15.91
C VAL A 136 2.87 -10.52 -15.88
N LYS A 137 2.88 -11.32 -16.96
CA LYS A 137 3.71 -12.52 -17.07
C LYS A 137 5.20 -12.18 -17.03
N GLU A 138 5.66 -11.19 -17.80
CA GLU A 138 7.05 -10.75 -17.82
C GLU A 138 7.53 -10.36 -16.41
N TYR A 139 6.69 -9.65 -15.66
CA TYR A 139 7.01 -9.30 -14.28
C TYR A 139 7.04 -10.52 -13.36
N CYS A 140 6.07 -11.44 -13.47
CA CYS A 140 6.04 -12.65 -12.67
C CYS A 140 7.27 -13.54 -12.93
N ASP A 141 7.69 -13.66 -14.20
CA ASP A 141 8.91 -14.38 -14.58
C ASP A 141 10.16 -13.72 -13.98
N TRP A 142 10.23 -12.38 -14.03
CA TRP A 142 11.33 -11.64 -13.39
C TRP A 142 11.37 -11.88 -11.86
N VAL A 143 10.23 -11.83 -11.17
CA VAL A 143 10.18 -12.11 -9.72
C VAL A 143 10.62 -13.54 -9.42
N LYS A 144 10.20 -14.51 -10.25
CA LYS A 144 10.61 -15.91 -10.11
C LYS A 144 12.13 -16.07 -10.25
N GLU A 145 12.74 -15.43 -11.24
CA GLU A 145 14.20 -15.48 -11.47
C GLU A 145 14.98 -14.80 -10.33
N ASN A 146 14.37 -13.84 -9.64
CA ASN A 146 15.01 -13.07 -8.57
C ASN A 146 14.49 -13.43 -7.17
N MET A 147 13.76 -14.54 -7.04
CA MET A 147 13.07 -14.92 -5.80
C MET A 147 14.04 -15.13 -4.64
N GLU A 148 15.16 -15.80 -4.87
CA GLU A 148 16.17 -16.06 -3.84
C GLU A 148 16.73 -14.75 -3.26
N THR A 149 17.10 -13.80 -4.12
CA THR A 149 17.56 -12.46 -3.72
C THR A 149 16.46 -11.68 -3.01
N ALA A 150 15.23 -11.73 -3.52
CA ALA A 150 14.10 -11.02 -2.90
C ALA A 150 13.83 -11.54 -1.48
N ARG A 151 13.95 -12.85 -1.26
CA ARG A 151 13.80 -13.49 0.05
C ARG A 151 14.98 -13.19 0.98
N SER A 152 16.22 -13.15 0.47
CA SER A 152 17.38 -12.80 1.31
C SER A 152 17.36 -11.35 1.79
N ASP A 153 16.87 -10.44 0.94
CA ASP A 153 16.90 -9.01 1.19
C ASP A 153 15.70 -8.52 2.03
N ASN A 154 14.64 -9.32 2.11
CA ASN A 154 13.41 -8.96 2.82
C ASN A 154 12.85 -10.13 3.64
N SER A 155 13.10 -10.11 4.94
CA SER A 155 12.64 -11.16 5.87
C SER A 155 11.10 -11.24 5.97
N GLU A 156 10.38 -10.11 5.86
CA GLU A 156 8.91 -10.13 5.85
C GLU A 156 8.41 -10.87 4.60
N PHE A 157 9.04 -10.61 3.45
CA PHE A 157 8.70 -11.30 2.21
C PHE A 157 9.02 -12.80 2.27
N ASP A 158 10.18 -13.18 2.83
CA ASP A 158 10.55 -14.58 3.02
C ASP A 158 9.58 -15.32 3.94
N GLU A 159 9.18 -14.71 5.06
CA GLU A 159 8.17 -15.28 5.97
C GLU A 159 6.81 -15.44 5.28
N PHE A 160 6.37 -14.43 4.52
CA PHE A 160 5.10 -14.45 3.80
C PHE A 160 5.09 -15.59 2.78
N VAL A 161 6.09 -15.64 1.90
CA VAL A 161 6.23 -16.67 0.85
C VAL A 161 6.42 -18.06 1.46
N GLY A 162 7.22 -18.17 2.54
CA GLY A 162 7.45 -19.42 3.26
C GLY A 162 6.18 -19.96 3.94
N THR A 163 5.26 -19.08 4.35
CA THR A 163 3.99 -19.47 4.97
C THR A 163 2.95 -19.88 3.94
N ILE A 164 2.77 -19.08 2.87
CA ILE A 164 1.73 -19.33 1.86
C ILE A 164 2.14 -20.35 0.79
N GLY A 165 3.44 -20.58 0.63
CA GLY A 165 4.01 -21.40 -0.43
C GLY A 165 4.36 -20.58 -1.68
N GLU A 166 5.58 -20.77 -2.17
CA GLU A 166 6.11 -20.04 -3.33
C GLU A 166 5.28 -20.26 -4.60
N ASP A 167 4.81 -21.48 -4.84
CA ASP A 167 3.97 -21.80 -5.98
C ASP A 167 2.65 -21.04 -5.96
N THR A 168 1.97 -21.01 -4.81
CA THR A 168 0.73 -20.26 -4.61
C THR A 168 0.98 -18.77 -4.77
N TYR A 169 2.07 -18.24 -4.19
CA TYR A 169 2.46 -16.85 -4.37
C TYR A 169 2.65 -16.49 -5.85
N LEU A 170 3.45 -17.25 -6.59
CA LEU A 170 3.79 -16.95 -7.98
C LEU A 170 2.62 -17.15 -8.95
N LYS A 171 1.75 -18.14 -8.72
CA LYS A 171 0.71 -18.52 -9.69
C LYS A 171 -0.63 -17.86 -9.41
N GLU A 172 -0.95 -17.55 -8.16
CA GLU A 172 -2.29 -17.12 -7.76
C GLU A 172 -2.29 -15.69 -7.21
N ILE A 173 -1.30 -15.33 -6.39
CA ILE A 173 -1.32 -14.04 -5.67
C ILE A 173 -0.66 -12.94 -6.48
N LEU A 174 0.60 -13.15 -6.89
CA LEU A 174 1.41 -12.15 -7.57
C LEU A 174 0.74 -11.64 -8.87
N PRO A 175 0.19 -12.49 -9.77
CA PRO A 175 -0.41 -12.01 -11.01
C PRO A 175 -1.59 -11.06 -10.75
N ASN A 176 -2.43 -11.38 -9.75
CA ASN A 176 -3.59 -10.58 -9.39
C ASN A 176 -3.21 -9.23 -8.80
N ILE A 177 -2.22 -9.21 -7.88
CA ILE A 177 -1.67 -7.97 -7.31
C ILE A 177 -1.06 -7.10 -8.41
N MET A 178 -0.31 -7.70 -9.34
CA MET A 178 0.38 -6.96 -10.40
C MET A 178 -0.58 -6.37 -11.42
N LYS A 179 -1.64 -7.09 -11.79
CA LYS A 179 -2.66 -6.56 -12.71
C LYS A 179 -3.29 -5.27 -12.18
N LYS A 180 -3.66 -5.23 -10.90
CA LYS A 180 -4.18 -4.01 -10.25
C LYS A 180 -3.10 -2.93 -10.16
N SER A 181 -1.92 -3.29 -9.63
CA SER A 181 -0.84 -2.33 -9.35
C SER A 181 -0.29 -1.66 -10.61
N MET A 182 -0.16 -2.38 -11.72
CA MET A 182 0.31 -1.83 -12.99
C MET A 182 -0.70 -0.88 -13.62
N ALA A 183 -2.00 -1.17 -13.54
CA ALA A 183 -3.06 -0.27 -14.01
C ALA A 183 -3.05 1.06 -13.23
N ILE A 184 -3.01 0.97 -11.89
CA ILE A 184 -2.88 2.14 -11.01
C ILE A 184 -1.58 2.91 -11.31
N GLY A 185 -0.47 2.19 -11.51
CA GLY A 185 0.83 2.78 -11.83
C GLY A 185 0.82 3.58 -13.14
N LYS A 186 0.16 3.06 -14.19
CA LYS A 186 -0.03 3.78 -15.47
C LYS A 186 -0.83 5.06 -15.28
N LEU A 187 -1.93 5.01 -14.53
CA LEU A 187 -2.72 6.19 -14.17
C LEU A 187 -1.88 7.22 -13.41
N LYS A 188 -1.17 6.80 -12.36
CA LYS A 188 -0.31 7.69 -11.56
C LYS A 188 0.79 8.31 -12.42
N ALA A 189 1.40 7.56 -13.33
CA ALA A 189 2.44 8.05 -14.23
C ALA A 189 1.91 9.12 -15.19
N GLU A 190 0.71 8.94 -15.74
CA GLU A 190 0.07 9.97 -16.58
C GLU A 190 -0.19 11.25 -15.77
N MET A 191 -0.75 11.12 -14.58
CA MET A 191 -1.09 12.27 -13.72
C MET A 191 0.11 13.06 -13.23
N SER A 192 1.24 12.37 -13.07
CA SER A 192 2.48 12.88 -12.50
C SER A 192 3.46 13.38 -13.56
N LYS A 193 3.06 13.34 -14.84
CA LYS A 193 3.91 13.76 -15.95
C LYS A 193 4.34 15.22 -15.75
N ASP A 194 5.65 15.45 -15.88
CA ASP A 194 6.28 16.76 -15.77
C ASP A 194 6.18 17.44 -14.39
N LEU A 195 5.81 16.69 -13.34
CA LEU A 195 5.78 17.16 -11.95
C LEU A 195 7.01 16.69 -11.17
N SER A 196 7.41 17.45 -10.15
CA SER A 196 8.35 16.95 -9.14
C SER A 196 7.72 15.80 -8.33
N THR A 197 8.54 14.99 -7.67
CA THR A 197 8.05 13.86 -6.85
C THR A 197 7.06 14.31 -5.77
N THR A 198 7.34 15.41 -5.08
CA THR A 198 6.45 15.98 -4.05
C THR A 198 5.12 16.46 -4.64
N GLU A 199 5.14 17.19 -5.76
CA GLU A 199 3.90 17.64 -6.41
C GLU A 199 3.08 16.47 -6.94
N ALA A 200 3.74 15.47 -7.51
CA ALA A 200 3.12 14.24 -8.00
C ALA A 200 2.43 13.48 -6.87
N ASN A 201 3.09 13.30 -5.73
CA ASN A 201 2.53 12.62 -4.57
C ASN A 201 1.35 13.39 -3.97
N LYS A 202 1.49 14.69 -3.74
CA LYS A 202 0.40 15.54 -3.28
C LYS A 202 -0.81 15.47 -4.21
N LYS A 203 -0.59 15.60 -5.53
CA LYS A 203 -1.67 15.50 -6.54
C LYS A 203 -2.32 14.12 -6.52
N TRP A 204 -1.53 13.05 -6.40
CA TRP A 204 -2.03 11.68 -6.31
C TRP A 204 -2.91 11.45 -5.08
N HIS A 205 -2.47 11.89 -3.90
CA HIS A 205 -3.23 11.75 -2.67
C HIS A 205 -4.53 12.56 -2.72
N LEU A 206 -4.48 13.83 -3.13
CA LEU A 206 -5.69 14.65 -3.25
C LEU A 206 -6.68 14.07 -4.26
N TYR A 207 -6.20 13.51 -5.38
CA TYR A 207 -7.05 12.84 -6.35
C TYR A 207 -7.66 11.54 -5.80
N SER A 208 -6.88 10.75 -5.07
CA SER A 208 -7.39 9.54 -4.42
C SER A 208 -8.49 9.87 -3.41
N ALA A 209 -8.31 10.94 -2.62
CA ALA A 209 -9.34 11.43 -1.71
C ALA A 209 -10.59 11.94 -2.44
N SER A 210 -10.46 12.60 -3.59
CA SER A 210 -11.62 13.04 -4.38
C SER A 210 -12.40 11.84 -4.95
N LEU A 211 -11.71 10.78 -5.38
CA LEU A 211 -12.39 9.56 -5.83
C LEU A 211 -13.23 8.94 -4.71
N ILE A 212 -12.76 8.93 -3.47
CA ILE A 212 -13.55 8.43 -2.32
C ILE A 212 -14.77 9.32 -2.08
N LYS A 213 -14.60 10.66 -2.12
CA LYS A 213 -15.71 11.62 -1.96
C LYS A 213 -16.81 11.47 -3.01
N GLU A 214 -16.45 11.08 -4.22
CA GLU A 214 -17.36 10.96 -5.36
C GLU A 214 -17.99 9.56 -5.51
N ALA A 215 -17.49 8.58 -4.75
CA ALA A 215 -17.91 7.20 -4.88
C ALA A 215 -19.26 6.91 -4.19
N ASP A 216 -20.00 5.96 -4.75
CA ASP A 216 -21.14 5.33 -4.07
C ASP A 216 -20.60 4.23 -3.15
N ILE A 217 -20.64 4.46 -1.83
CA ILE A 217 -20.09 3.56 -0.82
C ILE A 217 -21.23 2.99 0.04
N GLU A 218 -21.44 1.69 -0.07
CA GLU A 218 -22.34 0.90 0.78
C GLU A 218 -21.50 0.15 1.81
N LEU A 219 -21.58 0.53 3.10
CA LEU A 219 -20.94 -0.21 4.18
C LEU A 219 -21.78 -1.43 4.56
N ILE A 220 -21.15 -2.60 4.61
CA ILE A 220 -21.78 -3.88 4.95
C ILE A 220 -21.37 -4.32 6.37
N ASP A 221 -20.13 -4.06 6.74
CA ASP A 221 -19.63 -4.33 8.08
C ASP A 221 -20.27 -3.37 9.10
N PRO A 222 -20.96 -3.87 10.14
CA PRO A 222 -21.58 -3.02 11.15
C PRO A 222 -20.59 -2.28 12.05
N GLU A 223 -19.30 -2.66 12.05
CA GLU A 223 -18.24 -1.97 12.78
C GLU A 223 -17.73 -0.73 12.02
N LEU A 224 -18.10 -0.58 10.75
CA LEU A 224 -17.77 0.57 9.93
C LEU A 224 -18.99 1.49 9.81
N ASP A 225 -18.76 2.80 9.88
CA ASP A 225 -19.80 3.80 9.65
C ASP A 225 -19.34 4.93 8.72
N SER A 226 -20.28 5.81 8.35
CA SER A 226 -20.00 6.91 7.43
C SER A 226 -18.96 7.90 7.97
N SER A 227 -18.86 8.05 9.31
CA SER A 227 -17.85 8.93 9.90
C SER A 227 -16.44 8.37 9.70
N MET A 228 -16.29 7.04 9.64
CA MET A 228 -15.01 6.41 9.31
C MET A 228 -14.62 6.60 7.85
N VAL A 229 -15.59 6.73 6.94
CA VAL A 229 -15.32 7.10 5.54
C VAL A 229 -14.85 8.55 5.43
N ASP A 230 -15.50 9.47 6.16
CA ASP A 230 -15.07 10.86 6.26
C ASP A 230 -13.66 10.97 6.86
N GLU A 231 -13.38 10.20 7.90
CA GLU A 231 -12.05 10.13 8.52
C GLU A 231 -10.99 9.55 7.56
N ALA A 232 -11.34 8.51 6.80
CA ALA A 232 -10.45 7.91 5.79
C ALA A 232 -10.09 8.91 4.68
N ILE A 233 -11.02 9.77 4.29
CA ILE A 233 -10.77 10.89 3.38
C ILE A 233 -9.79 11.87 4.02
N ASP A 234 -10.04 12.28 5.27
CA ASP A 234 -9.22 13.24 6.00
C ASP A 234 -7.78 12.74 6.20
N VAL A 235 -7.58 11.44 6.46
CA VAL A 235 -6.26 10.79 6.49
C VAL A 235 -5.48 11.12 5.23
N ILE A 236 -6.05 10.82 4.05
CA ILE A 236 -5.35 10.99 2.77
C ILE A 236 -5.04 12.48 2.51
N GLN A 237 -6.00 13.37 2.82
CA GLN A 237 -5.80 14.81 2.63
C GLN A 237 -4.75 15.38 3.59
N ALA A 238 -4.67 14.88 4.82
CA ALA A 238 -3.69 15.28 5.80
C ALA A 238 -2.27 14.90 5.34
N PHE A 239 -2.06 13.67 4.89
CA PHE A 239 -0.77 13.24 4.34
C PHE A 239 -0.37 14.00 3.07
N ALA A 240 -1.33 14.33 2.20
CA ALA A 240 -1.06 15.14 1.01
C ALA A 240 -0.53 16.55 1.32
N ASN A 241 -0.82 17.08 2.50
CA ASN A 241 -0.44 18.43 2.92
C ASN A 241 0.73 18.45 3.90
N PHE A 242 1.24 17.28 4.29
CA PHE A 242 2.42 17.15 5.14
C PHE A 242 3.74 17.24 4.35
N GLU A 243 3.71 16.92 3.06
CA GLU A 243 4.89 16.90 2.18
C GLU A 243 5.45 18.27 1.79
#